data_AF-A0A178VI94-F1
#
_entry.id   AF-A0A178VI94-F1
#
_cell.length_a   1.000
_cell.length_b   1.000
_cell.length_c   1.000
_cell.angle_alpha   90.00
_cell.angle_beta   90.00
_cell.angle_gamma   90.00
#
_symmetry.space_group_name_H-M   'P 1'
#
loop_
_entity.id
_entity.type
_entity.pdbx_description
1 polymer ?
#
loop_
_entity_poly.entity_id
_entity_poly.type
_entity_poly.pdbx_seq_one_letter_code
_entity_poly.pdbx_strand_id
1 'polypeptide(L)'
;MATASVAFKSRKDHRKQKELEEARKAGLAPAEVDEGGKEINLHIPKYLTIPPLYAKSEKPSLKHQKNWKTKPVSTTSYYDRGAKTYQAEKYRKGACQNCGAMTHDVKTCMERPRKVGAKYTDKNIAPDEKIESLEFDYDGKRDRWNGYDPSSYCHVRDRHEAKENAREKYLKEQQLIAKLEEKNIDGEEEDLRVDEAKIDESMQVDFAKVKKRVRTTDGGSTGTDIHMQAAPSQAELCYKRVKIAKEKLNSQRKDAIIAKYGDAAAKDDIPMELLLGQSKLIKTSQANGIKLCSNAIGKGYRLISMEKSPDDGSFIGYLQVKQSNKIYGSDITILRLFINYRTDHRLRVHITDAKKQRWEVPYNLLRREQPPNVIGKSRKSPVTVQEISGPELILIFTVDPFSFAVRRRSNGETIFNTSSSDESFGEMVFKDQYLEISTSLPKDASLYGFGENSQANGIKLVPNEPYTLFTEDVSAFNLNTDLYGSHPVYMDLRNVRGKAYAHSVLLLNSHGMDVFYRGDSLTYKVIGGVFDFYFFAGPSPLNVVDQYTSLIGRPAPMPYWSLGNISHLS
;
A
#
# COMPACT_ATOMS: atom_id res chain seq x y z
N MET A 1 42.15 -17.28 -52.56
CA MET A 1 41.09 -18.19 -53.06
C MET A 1 40.39 -18.82 -51.87
N ALA A 2 39.09 -18.56 -51.70
CA ALA A 2 38.14 -19.41 -50.97
C ALA A 2 36.73 -18.89 -51.28
N THR A 3 36.15 -19.43 -52.34
CA THR A 3 34.78 -19.19 -52.81
C THR A 3 33.78 -19.88 -51.89
N ALA A 4 32.93 -19.12 -51.19
CA ALA A 4 31.66 -19.66 -50.74
C ALA A 4 30.69 -19.59 -51.94
N SER A 5 30.29 -20.75 -52.44
CA SER A 5 29.39 -20.91 -53.58
C SER A 5 27.97 -20.44 -53.24
N VAL A 6 27.73 -19.13 -53.29
CA VAL A 6 26.37 -18.61 -53.46
C VAL A 6 26.03 -18.83 -54.93
N ALA A 7 25.45 -19.98 -55.25
CA ALA A 7 24.94 -20.24 -56.60
C ALA A 7 23.96 -19.11 -56.97
N PHE A 8 24.29 -18.35 -58.02
CA PHE A 8 23.39 -17.33 -58.58
C PHE A 8 22.12 -18.04 -59.06
N LYS A 9 21.04 -17.94 -58.27
CA LYS A 9 19.75 -18.53 -58.62
C LYS A 9 19.19 -17.78 -59.83
N SER A 10 18.72 -18.51 -60.83
CA SER A 10 18.05 -17.91 -61.99
C SER A 10 16.83 -17.09 -61.54
N ARG A 11 16.50 -16.02 -62.27
CA ARG A 11 15.32 -15.18 -61.98
C ARG A 11 14.03 -15.99 -61.87
N LYS A 12 13.92 -17.10 -62.62
CA LYS A 12 12.80 -18.05 -62.55
C LYS A 12 12.78 -18.81 -61.21
N ASP A 13 13.93 -19.24 -60.70
CA ASP A 13 14.03 -20.00 -59.44
C ASP A 13 13.82 -19.12 -58.22
N HIS A 14 14.26 -17.85 -58.28
CA HIS A 14 13.97 -16.87 -57.25
C HIS A 14 12.47 -16.58 -57.14
N ARG A 15 11.77 -16.49 -58.28
CA ARG A 15 10.31 -16.31 -58.32
C ARG A 15 9.59 -17.53 -57.73
N LYS A 16 9.99 -18.75 -58.12
CA LYS A 16 9.45 -20.00 -57.55
C LYS A 16 9.66 -20.10 -56.03
N GLN A 17 10.82 -19.68 -55.51
CA GLN A 17 11.07 -19.68 -54.07
C GLN A 17 10.20 -18.68 -53.32
N LYS A 18 9.93 -17.51 -53.91
CA LYS A 18 9.04 -16.51 -53.32
C LYS A 18 7.58 -16.99 -53.30
N GLU A 19 7.11 -17.57 -54.40
CA GLU A 19 5.76 -18.14 -54.50
C GLU A 19 5.56 -19.34 -53.55
N LEU A 20 6.58 -20.21 -53.40
CA LEU A 20 6.56 -21.32 -52.44
C LEU A 20 6.48 -20.83 -50.99
N GLU A 21 7.19 -19.75 -50.67
CA GLU A 21 7.18 -19.14 -49.33
C GLU A 21 5.84 -18.44 -49.02
N GLU A 22 5.22 -17.78 -50.00
CA GLU A 22 3.89 -17.20 -49.86
C GLU A 22 2.82 -18.28 -49.64
N ALA A 23 2.89 -19.39 -50.39
CA ALA A 23 2.03 -20.56 -50.18
C ALA A 23 2.23 -21.22 -48.80
N ARG A 24 3.49 -21.30 -48.36
CA ARG A 24 3.90 -21.75 -47.03
C ARG A 24 3.32 -20.86 -45.93
N LYS A 25 3.41 -19.53 -46.06
CA LYS A 25 2.86 -18.56 -45.11
C LYS A 25 1.33 -18.57 -45.06
N ALA A 26 0.68 -19.00 -46.14
CA ALA A 26 -0.75 -19.22 -46.23
C ALA A 26 -1.21 -20.61 -45.73
N GLY A 27 -0.28 -21.48 -45.28
CA GLY A 27 -0.59 -22.83 -44.78
C GLY A 27 -0.90 -23.86 -45.86
N LEU A 28 -0.71 -23.52 -47.15
CA LEU A 28 -1.02 -24.38 -48.30
C LEU A 28 0.14 -25.31 -48.70
N ALA A 29 1.33 -25.11 -48.12
CA ALA A 29 2.53 -25.90 -48.40
C ALA A 29 3.27 -26.25 -47.09
N PRO A 30 3.92 -27.43 -47.02
CA PRO A 30 4.60 -27.88 -45.81
C PRO A 30 5.79 -27.00 -45.43
N ALA A 31 6.04 -26.90 -44.13
CA ALA A 31 7.13 -26.13 -43.55
C ALA A 31 8.51 -26.64 -44.00
N GLU A 32 9.49 -25.74 -43.99
CA GLU A 32 10.87 -26.11 -44.28
C GLU A 32 11.48 -26.83 -43.08
N VAL A 33 12.18 -27.92 -43.33
CA VAL A 33 12.80 -28.73 -42.28
C VAL A 33 14.28 -28.37 -42.16
N ASP A 34 14.74 -28.16 -40.94
CA ASP A 34 16.14 -27.89 -40.64
C ASP A 34 17.03 -29.14 -40.79
N GLU A 35 18.35 -28.97 -40.66
CA GLU A 35 19.32 -30.09 -40.69
C GLU A 35 19.12 -31.13 -39.58
N GLY A 36 18.37 -30.80 -38.52
CA GLY A 36 18.06 -31.69 -37.40
C GLY A 36 16.69 -32.34 -37.50
N GLY A 37 15.99 -32.21 -38.64
CA GLY A 37 14.66 -32.78 -38.84
C GLY A 37 13.52 -31.99 -38.18
N LYS A 38 13.77 -30.79 -37.67
CA LYS A 38 12.75 -29.92 -37.06
C LYS A 38 12.19 -28.92 -38.06
N GLU A 39 10.87 -28.77 -38.06
CA GLU A 39 10.18 -27.78 -38.87
C GLU A 39 10.52 -26.35 -38.40
N ILE A 40 10.86 -25.49 -39.36
CA ILE A 40 11.13 -24.08 -39.15
C ILE A 40 9.81 -23.32 -39.26
N ASN A 41 9.47 -22.54 -38.23
CA ASN A 41 8.25 -21.74 -38.25
C ASN A 41 8.25 -20.76 -39.44
N LEU A 42 7.18 -20.86 -40.23
CA LEU A 42 6.92 -20.18 -41.50
C LEU A 42 6.86 -18.64 -41.40
N HIS A 43 6.65 -18.10 -40.19
CA HIS A 43 6.56 -16.67 -39.94
C HIS A 43 7.87 -16.02 -39.47
N ILE A 44 8.95 -16.80 -39.30
CA ILE A 44 10.26 -16.26 -38.94
C ILE A 44 10.88 -15.59 -40.18
N PRO A 45 11.34 -14.33 -40.09
CA PRO A 45 11.93 -13.64 -41.24
C PRO A 45 13.23 -14.31 -41.70
N LYS A 46 13.45 -14.34 -43.02
CA LYS A 46 14.58 -15.06 -43.66
C LYS A 46 15.96 -14.77 -43.10
N TYR A 47 16.22 -13.54 -42.68
CA TYR A 47 17.56 -13.17 -42.19
C TYR A 47 17.90 -13.83 -40.84
N LEU A 48 16.90 -14.36 -40.10
CA LEU A 48 17.12 -15.15 -38.88
C LEU A 48 17.27 -16.65 -39.16
N THR A 49 16.71 -17.15 -40.27
CA THR A 49 16.78 -18.57 -40.65
C THR A 49 17.97 -18.88 -41.53
N ILE A 50 18.47 -17.90 -42.28
CA ILE A 50 19.67 -18.02 -43.11
C ILE A 50 20.90 -17.84 -42.21
N PRO A 51 21.72 -18.89 -42.03
CA PRO A 51 22.95 -18.78 -41.27
C PRO A 51 23.94 -17.81 -41.94
N PRO A 52 24.60 -16.93 -41.18
CA PRO A 52 25.59 -16.01 -41.71
C PRO A 52 26.83 -16.76 -42.23
N LEU A 53 27.58 -16.15 -43.15
CA LEU A 53 28.69 -16.78 -43.88
C LEU A 53 29.71 -17.49 -42.96
N TYR A 54 29.97 -16.95 -41.77
CA TYR A 54 30.92 -17.50 -40.80
C TYR A 54 30.41 -18.74 -40.05
N ALA A 55 29.11 -19.04 -40.10
CA ALA A 55 28.49 -20.20 -39.45
C ALA A 55 28.60 -21.52 -40.27
N LYS A 56 29.18 -21.48 -41.48
CA LYS A 56 29.52 -22.64 -42.33
C LYS A 56 28.38 -23.67 -42.56
N SER A 57 27.14 -23.22 -42.68
CA SER A 57 25.99 -24.07 -43.04
C SER A 57 25.28 -23.50 -44.27
N GLU A 58 24.97 -24.35 -45.25
CA GLU A 58 24.35 -23.94 -46.53
C GLU A 58 22.81 -24.05 -46.52
N LYS A 59 22.24 -24.74 -45.52
CA LYS A 59 20.79 -24.93 -45.36
C LYS A 59 20.20 -23.97 -44.32
N PRO A 60 18.93 -23.53 -44.46
CA PRO A 60 18.25 -22.76 -43.42
C PRO A 60 18.22 -23.52 -42.09
N SER A 61 18.64 -22.88 -41.01
CA SER A 61 18.81 -23.52 -39.71
C SER A 61 18.79 -22.49 -38.59
N LEU A 62 18.08 -22.79 -37.49
CA LEU A 62 18.05 -21.96 -36.29
C LEU A 62 19.19 -22.30 -35.30
N LYS A 63 20.10 -23.23 -35.64
CA LYS A 63 21.23 -23.62 -34.76
C LYS A 63 22.13 -22.44 -34.42
N HIS A 64 22.39 -21.54 -35.37
CA HIS A 64 23.23 -20.36 -35.17
C HIS A 64 22.59 -19.29 -34.26
N GLN A 65 21.28 -19.37 -34.06
CA GLN A 65 20.53 -18.50 -33.13
C GLN A 65 20.47 -19.06 -31.71
N LYS A 66 20.89 -20.32 -31.50
CA LYS A 66 20.98 -20.90 -30.15
C LYS A 66 22.20 -20.37 -29.42
N ASN A 67 22.05 -20.15 -28.12
CA ASN A 67 23.15 -19.71 -27.29
C ASN A 67 24.24 -20.79 -27.21
N TRP A 68 25.41 -20.51 -27.78
CA TRP A 68 26.58 -21.38 -27.80
C TRP A 68 27.44 -21.28 -26.53
N LYS A 69 27.21 -20.24 -25.71
CA LYS A 69 27.81 -20.09 -24.39
C LYS A 69 26.81 -20.55 -23.34
N THR A 70 26.81 -21.85 -23.05
CA THR A 70 26.18 -22.33 -21.80
C THR A 70 26.93 -21.68 -20.65
N LYS A 71 26.30 -20.71 -19.99
CA LYS A 71 26.83 -20.20 -18.73
C LYS A 71 26.92 -21.38 -17.75
N PRO A 72 27.96 -21.45 -16.91
CA PRO A 72 28.01 -22.46 -15.86
C PRO A 72 26.72 -22.31 -15.03
N VAL A 73 26.04 -23.44 -14.86
CA VAL A 73 24.78 -23.52 -14.12
C VAL A 73 25.03 -23.02 -12.70
N SER A 74 24.27 -22.02 -12.25
CA SER A 74 24.28 -21.53 -10.88
C SER A 74 24.23 -22.72 -9.92
N THR A 75 25.30 -22.93 -9.17
CA THR A 75 25.38 -24.06 -8.25
C THR A 75 24.45 -23.78 -7.07
N THR A 76 23.57 -24.73 -6.74
CA THR A 76 22.66 -24.60 -5.58
C THR A 76 23.41 -24.65 -4.24
N SER A 77 24.69 -25.03 -4.25
CA SER A 77 25.56 -25.07 -3.07
C SER A 77 25.95 -23.65 -2.64
N TYR A 78 25.83 -23.39 -1.34
CA TYR A 78 26.30 -22.16 -0.71
C TYR A 78 27.52 -22.44 0.18
N TYR A 79 28.21 -21.38 0.62
CA TYR A 79 29.40 -21.51 1.47
C TYR A 79 29.08 -22.21 2.80
N ASP A 80 29.92 -23.18 3.18
CA ASP A 80 29.82 -23.88 4.47
C ASP A 80 30.19 -22.95 5.64
N ARG A 81 29.19 -22.27 6.22
CA ARG A 81 29.42 -21.34 7.33
C ARG A 81 29.83 -22.07 8.61
N GLY A 82 31.00 -21.73 9.15
CA GLY A 82 31.50 -22.28 10.41
C GLY A 82 32.09 -23.69 10.30
N ALA A 83 32.25 -24.22 9.08
CA ALA A 83 32.94 -25.48 8.87
C ALA A 83 34.42 -25.35 9.21
N LYS A 84 34.88 -26.27 10.06
CA LYS A 84 36.24 -26.35 10.58
C LYS A 84 36.90 -27.58 9.99
N THR A 85 38.17 -27.45 9.63
CA THR A 85 38.94 -28.52 8.98
C THR A 85 39.86 -29.19 9.99
N TYR A 86 41.01 -28.57 10.29
CA TYR A 86 42.03 -29.13 11.16
C TYR A 86 42.31 -28.21 12.35
N GLN A 87 42.44 -28.79 13.55
CA GLN A 87 42.85 -28.07 14.74
C GLN A 87 44.25 -28.51 15.16
N ALA A 88 45.18 -27.57 15.20
CA ALA A 88 46.53 -27.83 15.68
C ALA A 88 46.60 -27.69 17.22
N GLU A 89 47.44 -28.48 17.86
CA GLU A 89 47.70 -28.37 19.30
C GLU A 89 48.78 -27.33 19.64
N LYS A 90 49.61 -26.96 18.65
CA LYS A 90 50.72 -26.01 18.79
C LYS A 90 50.69 -24.99 17.66
N TYR A 91 51.31 -23.83 17.90
CA TYR A 91 51.42 -22.78 16.92
C TYR A 91 52.26 -23.21 15.72
N ARG A 92 51.74 -22.93 14.51
CA ARG A 92 52.41 -23.19 13.23
C ARG A 92 52.96 -21.89 12.64
N LYS A 93 54.12 -21.96 12.00
CA LYS A 93 54.71 -20.80 11.31
C LYS A 93 53.79 -20.38 10.15
N GLY A 94 53.39 -19.11 10.15
CA GLY A 94 52.43 -18.57 9.17
C GLY A 94 50.99 -18.48 9.69
N ALA A 95 50.69 -19.07 10.85
CA ALA A 95 49.38 -18.95 11.46
C ALA A 95 49.16 -17.58 12.12
N CYS A 96 47.89 -17.18 12.26
CA CYS A 96 47.46 -16.00 12.97
C CYS A 96 48.12 -15.92 14.36
N GLN A 97 48.83 -14.83 14.64
CA GLN A 97 49.56 -14.67 15.89
C GLN A 97 48.63 -14.56 17.11
N ASN A 98 47.34 -14.22 16.89
CA ASN A 98 46.33 -14.09 17.95
C ASN A 98 45.72 -15.45 18.33
N CYS A 99 45.08 -16.15 17.39
CA CYS A 99 44.32 -17.37 17.65
C CYS A 99 45.01 -18.67 17.19
N GLY A 100 46.01 -18.60 16.30
CA GLY A 100 46.74 -19.79 15.82
C GLY A 100 46.12 -20.53 14.63
N ALA A 101 45.04 -20.01 14.02
CA ALA A 101 44.49 -20.54 12.77
C ALA A 101 45.34 -20.10 11.55
N MET A 102 45.45 -20.95 10.53
CA MET A 102 46.21 -20.69 9.30
C MET A 102 45.40 -19.96 8.21
N THR A 103 44.09 -19.82 8.38
CA THR A 103 43.19 -19.31 7.32
C THR A 103 43.16 -17.79 7.19
N HIS A 104 43.61 -17.07 8.21
CA HIS A 104 43.51 -15.61 8.27
C HIS A 104 44.67 -14.97 9.03
N ASP A 105 44.80 -13.65 8.87
CA ASP A 105 45.82 -12.83 9.55
C ASP A 105 45.30 -12.27 10.87
N VAL A 106 46.21 -11.71 11.68
CA VAL A 106 45.88 -11.08 12.98
C VAL A 106 44.84 -9.97 12.84
N LYS A 107 44.89 -9.20 11.75
CA LYS A 107 43.96 -8.08 11.52
C LYS A 107 42.54 -8.53 11.17
N THR A 108 42.41 -9.70 10.54
CA THR A 108 41.14 -10.28 10.11
C THR A 108 40.66 -11.38 11.07
N CYS A 109 41.31 -11.51 12.22
CA CYS A 109 40.97 -12.49 13.24
C CYS A 109 39.61 -12.18 13.88
N MET A 110 38.72 -13.17 13.87
CA MET A 110 37.39 -13.08 14.49
C MET A 110 37.43 -13.32 16.01
N GLU A 111 38.54 -13.82 16.54
CA GLU A 111 38.72 -13.95 17.98
C GLU A 111 39.17 -12.63 18.62
N ARG A 112 38.71 -12.40 19.85
CA ARG A 112 39.10 -11.24 20.66
C ARG A 112 40.63 -11.09 20.68
N PRO A 113 41.18 -9.88 20.44
CA PRO A 113 42.61 -9.64 20.55
C PRO A 113 43.14 -10.01 21.94
N ARG A 114 44.06 -10.97 22.00
CA ARG A 114 44.68 -11.45 23.23
C ARG A 114 45.89 -10.58 23.58
N LYS A 115 46.09 -10.30 24.87
CA LYS A 115 47.26 -9.54 25.37
C LYS A 115 48.58 -10.27 25.09
N VAL A 116 48.56 -11.59 25.21
CA VAL A 116 49.63 -12.49 24.76
C VAL A 116 48.98 -13.46 23.78
N GLY A 117 49.35 -13.36 22.50
CA GLY A 117 48.76 -14.16 21.43
C GLY A 117 49.22 -15.61 21.44
N ALA A 118 48.47 -16.47 20.76
CA ALA A 118 48.73 -17.89 20.64
C ALA A 118 50.16 -18.24 20.17
N LYS A 119 50.80 -17.34 19.40
CA LYS A 119 52.20 -17.46 18.97
C LYS A 119 53.21 -17.66 20.11
N TYR A 120 52.96 -17.07 21.27
CA TYR A 120 53.88 -17.11 22.41
C TYR A 120 53.43 -18.07 23.52
N THR A 121 52.15 -18.44 23.54
CA THR A 121 51.57 -19.25 24.63
C THR A 121 51.22 -20.67 24.24
N ASP A 122 51.09 -21.00 22.95
CA ASP A 122 50.62 -22.30 22.44
C ASP A 122 49.29 -22.78 23.05
N LYS A 123 48.51 -21.87 23.64
CA LYS A 123 47.26 -22.15 24.35
C LYS A 123 46.07 -21.66 23.54
N ASN A 124 44.99 -22.45 23.56
CA ASN A 124 43.72 -22.18 22.89
C ASN A 124 43.90 -21.87 21.40
N ILE A 125 44.45 -22.83 20.65
CA ILE A 125 44.62 -22.74 19.19
C ILE A 125 43.26 -22.95 18.52
N ALA A 126 42.84 -21.98 17.71
CA ALA A 126 41.62 -22.07 16.94
C ALA A 126 41.77 -23.08 15.77
N PRO A 127 40.71 -23.83 15.44
CA PRO A 127 40.69 -24.69 14.26
C PRO A 127 40.72 -23.87 12.96
N ASP A 128 41.31 -24.43 11.92
CA ASP A 128 41.37 -23.85 10.58
C ASP A 128 39.97 -23.88 9.93
N GLU A 129 39.58 -22.79 9.29
CA GLU A 129 38.31 -22.67 8.56
C GLU A 129 38.38 -23.34 7.17
N LYS A 130 37.24 -23.78 6.65
CA LYS A 130 37.16 -24.24 5.26
C LYS A 130 37.02 -23.02 4.34
N ILE A 131 38.01 -22.78 3.46
CA ILE A 131 37.95 -21.70 2.47
C ILE A 131 37.49 -22.29 1.13
N GLU A 132 36.36 -21.80 0.61
CA GLU A 132 35.81 -22.22 -0.68
C GLU A 132 35.58 -21.00 -1.58
N SER A 133 35.71 -21.19 -2.89
CA SER A 133 35.42 -20.18 -3.90
C SER A 133 34.30 -20.68 -4.82
N LEU A 134 33.12 -20.08 -4.70
CA LEU A 134 31.94 -20.44 -5.50
C LEU A 134 31.63 -19.32 -6.50
N GLU A 135 31.25 -19.70 -7.73
CA GLU A 135 30.80 -18.76 -8.76
C GLU A 135 29.28 -18.73 -8.86
N PHE A 136 28.70 -17.53 -8.75
CA PHE A 136 27.25 -17.31 -8.79
C PHE A 136 26.87 -16.29 -9.88
N ASP A 137 25.67 -16.45 -10.42
CA ASP A 137 25.03 -15.44 -11.28
C ASP A 137 24.59 -14.19 -10.47
N TYR A 138 24.11 -13.16 -11.17
CA TYR A 138 23.69 -11.90 -10.54
C TYR A 138 22.61 -12.11 -9.46
N ASP A 139 21.60 -12.94 -9.77
CA ASP A 139 20.51 -13.28 -8.87
C ASP A 139 21.00 -14.21 -7.75
N GLY A 140 21.82 -15.21 -8.09
CA GLY A 140 22.44 -16.12 -7.12
C GLY A 140 23.27 -15.38 -6.06
N LYS A 141 23.99 -14.30 -6.41
CA LYS A 141 24.72 -13.47 -5.42
C LYS A 141 23.81 -12.67 -4.48
N ARG A 142 22.59 -12.36 -4.92
CA ARG A 142 21.63 -11.48 -4.21
C ARG A 142 20.48 -12.23 -3.57
N ASP A 143 20.40 -13.54 -3.76
CA ASP A 143 19.38 -14.33 -3.10
C ASP A 143 19.54 -14.24 -1.59
N ARG A 144 18.49 -13.70 -0.96
CA ARG A 144 18.39 -13.52 0.49
C ARG A 144 18.36 -14.86 1.23
N TRP A 145 17.90 -15.92 0.55
CA TRP A 145 17.73 -17.26 1.11
C TRP A 145 18.95 -18.16 0.90
N ASN A 146 20.06 -17.60 0.43
CA ASN A 146 21.32 -18.32 0.31
C ASN A 146 21.77 -18.92 1.66
N GLY A 147 21.99 -20.24 1.67
CA GLY A 147 22.36 -20.99 2.87
C GLY A 147 21.20 -21.27 3.83
N TYR A 148 19.95 -21.09 3.38
CA TYR A 148 18.77 -21.48 4.17
C TYR A 148 18.66 -23.00 4.27
N ASP A 149 18.55 -23.51 5.49
CA ASP A 149 18.27 -24.93 5.75
C ASP A 149 16.74 -25.18 5.71
N PRO A 150 16.20 -25.93 4.73
CA PRO A 150 14.78 -26.22 4.66
C PRO A 150 14.22 -26.91 5.90
N SER A 151 15.04 -27.67 6.63
CA SER A 151 14.63 -28.33 7.87
C SER A 151 14.28 -27.35 8.97
N SER A 152 14.86 -26.14 8.97
CA SER A 152 14.58 -25.09 9.96
C SER A 152 13.16 -24.51 9.87
N TYR A 153 12.45 -24.74 8.76
CA TYR A 153 11.07 -24.27 8.56
C TYR A 153 10.07 -24.94 9.52
N CYS A 154 10.43 -26.07 10.14
CA CYS A 154 9.60 -26.74 11.14
C CYS A 154 9.15 -25.80 12.27
N HIS A 155 10.01 -24.89 12.73
CA HIS A 155 9.66 -23.94 13.80
C HIS A 155 8.52 -22.99 13.41
N VAL A 156 8.45 -22.58 12.13
CA VAL A 156 7.37 -21.74 11.61
C VAL A 156 6.07 -22.52 11.61
N ARG A 157 6.11 -23.78 11.15
CA ARG A 157 4.94 -24.67 11.19
C ARG A 157 4.44 -24.87 12.63
N ASP A 158 5.34 -25.17 13.57
CA ASP A 158 4.99 -25.40 14.97
C ASP A 158 4.37 -24.15 15.61
N ARG A 159 4.87 -22.95 15.26
CA ARG A 159 4.28 -21.66 15.70
C ARG A 159 2.87 -21.46 15.16
N HIS A 160 2.63 -21.82 13.90
CA HIS A 160 1.30 -21.72 13.28
C HIS A 160 0.33 -22.73 13.88
N GLU A 161 0.75 -23.99 14.07
CA GLU A 161 -0.04 -25.01 14.76
C GLU A 161 -0.40 -24.59 16.19
N ALA A 162 0.54 -24.00 16.94
CA ALA A 162 0.25 -23.47 18.27
C ALA A 162 -0.79 -22.33 18.25
N LYS A 163 -0.76 -21.46 17.24
CA LYS A 163 -1.71 -20.37 17.06
C LYS A 163 -3.11 -20.88 16.71
N GLU A 164 -3.21 -21.86 15.82
CA GLU A 164 -4.48 -22.50 15.46
C GLU A 164 -5.06 -23.28 16.64
N ASN A 165 -4.24 -24.04 17.38
CA ASN A 165 -4.66 -24.72 18.60
C ASN A 165 -5.19 -23.75 19.67
N ALA A 166 -4.61 -22.56 19.79
CA ALA A 166 -5.10 -21.52 20.69
C ALA A 166 -6.45 -20.93 20.24
N ARG A 167 -6.61 -20.70 18.92
CA ARG A 167 -7.88 -20.26 18.33
C ARG A 167 -8.99 -21.28 18.55
N GLU A 168 -8.72 -22.57 18.31
CA GLU A 168 -9.68 -23.64 18.55
C GLU A 168 -10.08 -23.76 20.02
N LYS A 169 -9.11 -23.66 20.94
CA LYS A 169 -9.41 -23.67 22.38
C LYS A 169 -10.31 -22.52 22.79
N TYR A 170 -10.00 -21.31 22.32
CA TYR A 170 -10.80 -20.12 22.56
C TYR A 170 -12.23 -20.26 22.02
N LEU A 171 -12.37 -20.77 20.78
CA LEU A 171 -13.68 -20.99 20.17
C LEU A 171 -14.49 -22.05 20.93
N LYS A 172 -13.85 -23.15 21.35
CA LYS A 172 -14.47 -24.19 22.18
C LYS A 172 -14.89 -23.66 23.54
N GLU A 173 -14.09 -22.79 24.16
CA GLU A 173 -14.42 -22.13 25.42
C GLU A 173 -15.63 -21.21 25.27
N GLN A 174 -15.69 -20.40 24.21
CA GLN A 174 -16.88 -19.59 23.90
C GLN A 174 -18.12 -20.44 23.64
N GLN A 175 -17.99 -21.54 22.89
CA GLN A 175 -19.11 -22.47 22.66
C GLN A 175 -19.55 -23.17 23.94
N LEU A 176 -18.63 -23.47 24.86
CA LEU A 176 -18.97 -24.06 26.15
C LEU A 176 -19.69 -23.06 27.04
N ILE A 177 -19.26 -21.79 27.04
CA ILE A 177 -19.93 -20.68 27.71
C ILE A 177 -21.35 -20.51 27.16
N ALA A 178 -21.50 -20.45 25.83
CA ALA A 178 -22.81 -20.39 25.17
C ALA A 178 -23.69 -21.60 25.51
N LYS A 179 -23.14 -22.82 25.52
CA LYS A 179 -23.87 -24.03 25.91
C LYS A 179 -24.22 -24.10 27.40
N LEU A 180 -23.44 -23.48 28.28
CA LEU A 180 -23.76 -23.35 29.70
C LEU A 180 -24.86 -22.31 29.94
N GLU A 181 -24.89 -21.25 29.12
CA GLU A 181 -25.98 -20.28 29.06
C GLU A 181 -27.26 -20.92 28.51
N GLU A 182 -27.16 -21.75 27.47
CA GLU A 182 -28.29 -22.51 26.89
C GLU A 182 -28.76 -23.65 27.79
N LYS A 183 -27.89 -24.33 28.55
CA LYS A 183 -28.28 -25.37 29.52
C LYS A 183 -29.09 -24.85 30.73
N ASN A 184 -29.21 -23.53 30.90
CA ASN A 184 -30.21 -22.95 31.81
C ASN A 184 -31.62 -22.87 31.19
N ILE A 185 -31.80 -23.38 29.96
CA ILE A 185 -33.07 -23.48 29.24
C ILE A 185 -33.15 -24.89 28.63
N ASP A 186 -33.73 -25.81 29.40
CA ASP A 186 -34.22 -27.16 29.08
C ASP A 186 -33.85 -27.86 27.74
N GLY A 187 -33.27 -29.07 27.89
CA GLY A 187 -33.78 -30.32 27.27
C GLY A 187 -33.28 -30.78 25.89
N GLU A 188 -32.49 -31.87 25.89
CA GLU A 188 -32.34 -33.00 24.91
C GLU A 188 -32.68 -32.79 23.40
N GLU A 189 -31.86 -33.19 22.43
CA GLU A 189 -31.48 -34.57 22.06
C GLU A 189 -30.19 -34.63 21.18
N GLU A 190 -29.57 -35.81 21.14
CA GLU A 190 -28.30 -36.17 20.47
C GLU A 190 -28.36 -36.23 18.93
N ASP A 191 -27.27 -35.75 18.30
CA ASP A 191 -26.99 -35.82 16.86
C ASP A 191 -26.41 -37.19 16.44
N LEU A 192 -27.09 -37.89 15.53
CA LEU A 192 -26.50 -38.98 14.74
C LEU A 192 -25.83 -38.41 13.48
N ARG A 193 -24.51 -38.50 13.45
CA ARG A 193 -23.62 -38.10 12.35
C ARG A 193 -23.76 -39.09 11.17
N VAL A 194 -24.18 -38.60 9.99
CA VAL A 194 -24.06 -39.34 8.72
C VAL A 194 -23.24 -38.50 7.76
N ASP A 195 -22.12 -39.08 7.33
CA ASP A 195 -21.10 -38.47 6.49
C ASP A 195 -21.59 -38.16 5.07
N GLU A 196 -21.37 -36.93 4.61
CA GLU A 196 -21.37 -36.59 3.18
C GLU A 196 -20.00 -36.84 2.57
N ALA A 197 -19.88 -37.86 1.73
CA ALA A 197 -18.87 -37.89 0.68
C ALA A 197 -19.31 -38.82 -0.47
N LYS A 198 -19.84 -38.24 -1.55
CA LYS A 198 -19.61 -38.66 -2.95
C LYS A 198 -20.32 -37.69 -3.90
N ILE A 199 -19.56 -36.72 -4.40
CA ILE A 199 -19.87 -35.96 -5.61
C ILE A 199 -19.42 -36.84 -6.78
N ASP A 200 -20.34 -37.26 -7.63
CA ASP A 200 -20.03 -37.86 -8.92
C ASP A 200 -20.15 -36.76 -9.99
N GLU A 201 -19.00 -36.27 -10.44
CA GLU A 201 -18.87 -35.36 -11.57
C GLU A 201 -19.00 -36.15 -12.88
N SER A 202 -20.22 -36.21 -13.42
CA SER A 202 -20.37 -36.44 -14.86
C SER A 202 -21.70 -35.90 -15.37
N MET A 203 -21.73 -34.67 -15.87
CA MET A 203 -22.62 -34.29 -16.98
C MET A 203 -21.96 -33.21 -17.82
N GLN A 204 -21.22 -33.69 -18.82
CA GLN A 204 -20.80 -32.97 -20.01
C GLN A 204 -22.06 -32.48 -20.75
N VAL A 205 -22.12 -31.17 -21.00
CA VAL A 205 -23.25 -30.52 -21.68
C VAL A 205 -23.11 -30.68 -23.20
N ASP A 206 -23.84 -31.65 -23.76
CA ASP A 206 -24.04 -31.76 -25.20
C ASP A 206 -25.31 -31.01 -25.65
N PHE A 207 -25.12 -30.16 -26.66
CA PHE A 207 -26.09 -29.29 -27.30
C PHE A 207 -27.04 -30.05 -28.25
N ALA A 208 -27.76 -31.07 -27.77
CA ALA A 208 -28.90 -31.65 -28.52
C ALA A 208 -29.79 -32.52 -27.62
N LYS A 209 -31.08 -32.16 -27.55
CA LYS A 209 -32.17 -32.83 -26.79
C LYS A 209 -32.07 -32.75 -25.27
N VAL A 210 -32.81 -31.78 -24.69
CA VAL A 210 -33.25 -31.86 -23.30
C VAL A 210 -34.37 -32.90 -23.20
N LYS A 211 -34.05 -34.15 -22.85
CA LYS A 211 -35.03 -35.11 -22.32
C LYS A 211 -35.06 -34.99 -20.81
N LYS A 212 -36.10 -34.35 -20.27
CA LYS A 212 -36.33 -34.33 -18.82
C LYS A 212 -37.02 -35.65 -18.44
N ARG A 213 -36.30 -36.58 -17.80
CA ARG A 213 -36.92 -37.74 -17.15
C ARG A 213 -36.76 -37.55 -15.65
N VAL A 214 -37.82 -37.10 -14.99
CA VAL A 214 -37.90 -37.06 -13.52
C VAL A 214 -38.45 -38.42 -13.07
N ARG A 215 -37.71 -39.15 -12.24
CA ARG A 215 -38.26 -40.28 -11.48
C ARG A 215 -38.69 -39.76 -10.11
N THR A 216 -39.96 -39.89 -9.79
CA THR A 216 -40.47 -39.86 -8.42
C THR A 216 -40.76 -41.29 -7.97
N THR A 217 -40.77 -41.53 -6.66
CA THR A 217 -40.93 -42.85 -6.05
C THR A 217 -42.33 -43.46 -6.16
N ASP A 218 -43.27 -42.82 -6.87
CA ASP A 218 -44.63 -43.34 -7.12
C ASP A 218 -45.04 -43.28 -8.61
N GLY A 219 -44.18 -43.81 -9.50
CA GLY A 219 -44.64 -44.59 -10.65
C GLY A 219 -45.64 -43.99 -11.67
N GLY A 220 -45.69 -42.67 -11.91
CA GLY A 220 -46.57 -42.08 -12.93
C GLY A 220 -45.92 -40.95 -13.74
N SER A 221 -45.65 -41.18 -15.03
CA SER A 221 -45.09 -40.17 -15.93
C SER A 221 -46.19 -39.40 -16.66
N THR A 222 -46.56 -38.21 -16.19
CA THR A 222 -47.31 -37.24 -17.00
C THR A 222 -46.32 -36.28 -17.68
N GLY A 223 -45.77 -36.70 -18.81
CA GLY A 223 -44.90 -35.86 -19.65
C GLY A 223 -45.70 -35.19 -20.75
N THR A 224 -45.73 -33.86 -20.78
CA THR A 224 -46.14 -33.10 -21.97
C THR A 224 -44.93 -33.00 -22.90
N ASP A 225 -44.98 -33.68 -24.05
CA ASP A 225 -43.91 -33.62 -25.06
C ASP A 225 -43.95 -32.27 -25.80
N ILE A 226 -43.05 -31.36 -25.44
CA ILE A 226 -42.91 -30.05 -26.10
C ILE A 226 -41.62 -30.06 -26.93
N HIS A 227 -41.76 -29.92 -28.24
CA HIS A 227 -40.65 -29.95 -29.19
C HIS A 227 -40.26 -28.53 -29.64
N MET A 228 -38.99 -28.13 -29.46
CA MET A 228 -38.50 -26.76 -29.70
C MET A 228 -38.76 -26.22 -31.12
N GLN A 229 -38.71 -27.09 -32.14
CA GLN A 229 -38.95 -26.70 -33.53
C GLN A 229 -40.45 -26.71 -33.90
N ALA A 230 -41.27 -27.49 -33.18
CA ALA A 230 -42.68 -27.65 -33.52
C ALA A 230 -43.57 -26.63 -32.77
N ALA A 231 -43.19 -26.24 -31.56
CA ALA A 231 -43.92 -25.28 -30.73
C ALA A 231 -42.95 -24.37 -29.96
N PRO A 232 -42.21 -23.47 -30.64
CA PRO A 232 -41.15 -22.66 -30.02
C PRO A 232 -41.68 -21.70 -28.95
N SER A 233 -42.86 -21.11 -29.15
CA SER A 233 -43.48 -20.19 -28.17
C SER A 233 -43.93 -20.90 -26.89
N GLN A 234 -44.45 -22.12 -27.01
CA GLN A 234 -44.83 -22.95 -25.86
C GLN A 234 -43.59 -23.42 -25.09
N ALA A 235 -42.51 -23.77 -25.80
CA ALA A 235 -41.22 -24.11 -25.19
C ALA A 235 -40.62 -22.92 -24.42
N GLU A 236 -40.69 -21.70 -24.97
CA GLU A 236 -40.20 -20.49 -24.31
C GLU A 236 -41.01 -20.16 -23.04
N LEU A 237 -42.34 -20.29 -23.08
CA LEU A 237 -43.20 -20.08 -21.91
C LEU A 237 -42.92 -21.12 -20.81
N CYS A 238 -42.73 -22.38 -21.17
CA CYS A 238 -42.34 -23.43 -20.22
C CYS A 238 -40.95 -23.16 -19.62
N TYR A 239 -39.99 -22.70 -20.43
CA TYR A 239 -38.66 -22.33 -19.96
C TYR A 239 -38.71 -21.16 -18.95
N LYS A 240 -39.48 -20.10 -19.25
CA LYS A 240 -39.68 -18.97 -18.33
C LYS A 240 -40.31 -19.42 -17.00
N ARG A 241 -41.32 -20.30 -17.05
CA ARG A 241 -41.94 -20.86 -15.84
C ARG A 241 -40.98 -21.70 -15.01
N VAL A 242 -40.17 -22.54 -15.65
CA VAL A 242 -39.15 -23.35 -14.95
C VAL A 242 -38.06 -22.47 -14.34
N LYS A 243 -37.65 -21.40 -15.02
CA LYS A 243 -36.67 -20.44 -14.49
C LYS A 243 -37.18 -19.77 -13.22
N ILE A 244 -38.42 -19.26 -13.25
CA ILE A 244 -39.07 -18.64 -12.08
C ILE A 244 -39.22 -19.66 -10.93
N ALA A 245 -39.62 -20.90 -11.23
CA ALA A 245 -39.75 -21.94 -10.22
C ALA A 245 -38.40 -22.33 -9.59
N LYS A 246 -37.32 -22.35 -10.39
CA LYS A 246 -35.96 -22.64 -9.92
C LYS A 246 -35.42 -21.51 -9.03
N GLU A 247 -35.69 -20.26 -9.37
CA GLU A 247 -35.32 -19.11 -8.54
C GLU A 247 -36.05 -19.14 -7.19
N LYS A 248 -37.36 -19.46 -7.17
CA LYS A 248 -38.12 -19.66 -5.93
C LYS A 248 -37.63 -20.83 -5.08
N LEU A 249 -37.25 -21.95 -5.71
CA LEU A 249 -36.70 -23.10 -4.98
C LEU A 249 -35.31 -22.76 -4.38
N ASN A 250 -34.51 -22.00 -5.11
CA ASN A 250 -33.20 -21.55 -4.63
C ASN A 250 -33.33 -20.55 -3.48
N SER A 251 -34.33 -19.64 -3.50
CA SER A 251 -34.59 -18.76 -2.36
C SER A 251 -35.06 -19.55 -1.15
N GLN A 252 -36.01 -20.48 -1.32
CA GLN A 252 -36.47 -21.36 -0.23
C GLN A 252 -35.34 -22.22 0.36
N ARG A 253 -34.41 -22.72 -0.48
CA ARG A 253 -33.22 -23.42 0.00
C ARG A 253 -32.27 -22.49 0.78
N LYS A 254 -32.05 -21.27 0.30
CA LYS A 254 -31.25 -20.28 1.03
C LYS A 254 -31.85 -19.96 2.39
N ASP A 255 -33.16 -19.69 2.44
CA ASP A 255 -33.88 -19.37 3.67
C ASP A 255 -33.84 -20.55 4.65
N ALA A 256 -33.99 -21.79 4.16
CA ALA A 256 -33.87 -23.00 4.98
C ALA A 256 -32.44 -23.27 5.48
N ILE A 257 -31.40 -22.91 4.70
CA ILE A 257 -29.99 -23.02 5.12
C ILE A 257 -29.68 -21.96 6.19
N ILE A 258 -30.14 -20.72 5.99
CA ILE A 258 -29.96 -19.62 6.94
C ILE A 258 -30.68 -19.92 8.26
N ALA A 259 -31.90 -20.47 8.22
CA ALA A 259 -32.64 -20.88 9.41
C ALA A 259 -31.98 -22.04 10.18
N LYS A 260 -31.15 -22.86 9.51
CA LYS A 260 -30.52 -24.05 10.10
C LYS A 260 -29.08 -23.82 10.58
N TYR A 261 -28.34 -22.90 9.96
CA TYR A 261 -26.92 -22.66 10.26
C TYR A 261 -26.59 -21.23 10.69
N GLY A 262 -27.58 -20.33 10.71
CA GLY A 262 -27.35 -18.90 10.93
C GLY A 262 -26.64 -18.24 9.75
N ASP A 263 -26.79 -16.93 9.60
CA ASP A 263 -26.11 -16.15 8.57
C ASP A 263 -24.72 -15.74 9.05
N ALA A 264 -23.68 -16.51 8.74
CA ALA A 264 -22.29 -16.18 9.09
C ALA A 264 -21.77 -14.90 8.41
N ALA A 265 -22.53 -14.31 7.48
CA ALA A 265 -22.23 -13.02 6.85
C ALA A 265 -23.05 -11.86 7.45
N ALA A 266 -24.09 -12.14 8.24
CA ALA A 266 -24.66 -11.13 9.13
C ALA A 266 -23.62 -10.89 10.22
N LYS A 267 -22.99 -9.72 10.19
CA LYS A 267 -22.16 -9.27 11.31
C LYS A 267 -23.06 -9.22 12.52
N ASP A 268 -22.88 -10.14 13.47
CA ASP A 268 -23.36 -9.94 14.81
C ASP A 268 -22.84 -8.57 15.27
N ASP A 269 -23.76 -7.67 15.61
CA ASP A 269 -23.43 -6.37 16.16
C ASP A 269 -22.64 -6.61 17.45
N ILE A 270 -21.31 -6.47 17.35
CA ILE A 270 -20.38 -6.57 18.45
C ILE A 270 -20.94 -5.70 19.59
N PRO A 271 -21.06 -6.22 20.84
CA PRO A 271 -21.61 -5.45 21.95
C PRO A 271 -20.88 -4.12 22.07
N MET A 272 -21.68 -3.05 22.12
CA MET A 272 -21.26 -1.65 21.96
C MET A 272 -20.19 -1.20 22.97
N GLU A 273 -19.98 -1.97 24.04
CA GLU A 273 -18.96 -1.74 25.06
C GLU A 273 -17.53 -2.08 24.61
N LEU A 274 -17.34 -2.95 23.60
CA LEU A 274 -16.02 -3.32 23.07
C LEU A 274 -15.53 -2.41 21.93
N LEU A 275 -16.45 -1.61 21.37
CA LEU A 275 -16.20 -0.65 20.28
C LEU A 275 -15.83 0.76 20.77
N LEU A 276 -15.94 1.03 22.08
CA LEU A 276 -15.76 2.35 22.69
C LEU A 276 -14.32 2.58 23.19
N GLY A 277 -13.38 2.59 22.27
CA GLY A 277 -12.23 3.51 22.32
C GLY A 277 -12.46 4.82 21.55
N GLN A 278 -13.55 4.90 20.77
CA GLN A 278 -13.85 6.04 19.90
C GLN A 278 -15.22 6.65 20.26
N SER A 279 -15.22 7.88 20.75
CA SER A 279 -16.43 8.69 20.83
C SER A 279 -16.87 9.12 19.43
N LYS A 280 -17.83 8.42 18.82
CA LYS A 280 -18.63 8.95 17.70
C LYS A 280 -20.03 9.31 18.21
N LEU A 281 -20.34 10.60 18.10
CA LEU A 281 -21.67 11.17 18.31
C LEU A 281 -22.61 10.66 17.20
N ILE A 282 -23.63 9.89 17.57
CA ILE A 282 -24.76 9.58 16.70
C ILE A 282 -25.83 10.64 16.97
N LYS A 283 -26.21 11.42 15.95
CA LYS A 283 -27.44 12.22 15.96
C LYS A 283 -28.59 11.31 15.57
N THR A 284 -29.32 10.78 16.54
CA THR A 284 -30.71 10.33 16.33
C THR A 284 -31.62 11.52 16.60
N SER A 285 -32.30 11.98 15.55
CA SER A 285 -33.36 12.98 15.67
C SER A 285 -34.58 12.33 16.32
N GLN A 286 -34.70 12.48 17.63
CA GLN A 286 -36.00 12.41 18.29
C GLN A 286 -36.18 13.64 19.17
N ALA A 287 -37.33 14.28 18.96
CA ALA A 287 -37.78 15.44 19.70
C ALA A 287 -37.86 15.10 21.19
N ASN A 288 -36.91 15.63 21.97
CA ASN A 288 -37.11 16.05 23.35
C ASN A 288 -35.87 16.85 23.78
N GLY A 289 -36.11 18.05 24.30
CA GLY A 289 -35.10 19.06 24.59
C GLY A 289 -34.13 18.67 25.71
N ILE A 290 -33.09 17.91 25.35
CA ILE A 290 -31.88 17.76 26.16
C ILE A 290 -30.72 18.24 25.30
N LYS A 291 -30.14 19.38 25.70
CA LYS A 291 -28.95 19.96 25.10
C LYS A 291 -27.77 19.03 25.41
N LEU A 292 -27.49 18.06 24.55
CA LEU A 292 -26.30 17.21 24.66
C LEU A 292 -25.05 18.07 24.49
N CYS A 293 -24.36 18.35 25.60
CA CYS A 293 -23.03 18.93 25.58
C CYS A 293 -22.10 17.99 24.81
N SER A 294 -21.52 18.48 23.72
CA SER A 294 -20.40 17.80 23.06
C SER A 294 -19.24 17.71 24.06
N ASN A 295 -18.78 16.49 24.36
CA ASN A 295 -17.58 16.29 25.18
C ASN A 295 -16.36 16.73 24.35
N ALA A 296 -16.04 18.02 24.38
CA ALA A 296 -14.88 18.59 23.71
C ALA A 296 -13.58 17.98 24.29
N ILE A 297 -12.80 17.31 23.44
CA ILE A 297 -11.53 16.65 23.82
C ILE A 297 -10.50 17.64 24.35
N GLY A 298 -10.57 18.91 23.93
CA GLY A 298 -9.76 20.01 24.44
C GLY A 298 -10.51 21.34 24.39
N LYS A 299 -9.97 22.35 25.07
CA LYS A 299 -10.53 23.72 25.16
C LYS A 299 -9.63 24.76 24.48
N GLY A 300 -8.90 24.34 23.45
CA GLY A 300 -8.08 25.23 22.65
C GLY A 300 -6.89 25.84 23.38
N TYR A 301 -6.24 26.75 22.66
CA TYR A 301 -5.09 27.52 23.12
C TYR A 301 -5.41 29.01 23.09
N ARG A 302 -4.61 29.85 23.75
CA ARG A 302 -4.63 31.31 23.64
C ARG A 302 -3.25 31.82 23.24
N LEU A 303 -3.19 32.86 22.43
CA LEU A 303 -1.93 33.49 22.04
C LEU A 303 -1.42 34.43 23.14
N ILE A 304 -0.19 34.20 23.61
CA ILE A 304 0.45 34.99 24.68
C ILE A 304 1.23 36.16 24.11
N SER A 305 2.00 35.91 23.05
CA SER A 305 2.91 36.87 22.45
C SER A 305 3.13 36.51 20.99
N MET A 306 3.47 37.54 20.22
CA MET A 306 3.87 37.42 18.83
C MET A 306 4.93 38.46 18.56
N GLU A 307 6.06 38.01 18.01
CA GLU A 307 7.22 38.84 17.70
C GLU A 307 7.63 38.58 16.25
N LYS A 308 8.05 39.63 15.54
CA LYS A 308 8.62 39.50 14.20
C LYS A 308 10.13 39.32 14.33
N SER A 309 10.66 38.24 13.76
CA SER A 309 12.08 37.97 13.71
C SER A 309 12.78 38.98 12.79
N PRO A 310 13.89 39.61 13.24
CA PRO A 310 14.60 40.61 12.45
C PRO A 310 15.35 40.04 11.24
N ASP A 311 15.74 38.75 11.27
CA ASP A 311 16.63 38.19 10.26
C ASP A 311 15.92 37.81 8.95
N ASP A 312 14.74 37.18 9.06
CA ASP A 312 14.03 36.55 7.93
C ASP A 312 12.58 37.07 7.77
N GLY A 313 12.19 38.06 8.58
CA GLY A 313 10.83 38.61 8.57
C GLY A 313 9.73 37.62 8.99
N SER A 314 10.11 36.44 9.49
CA SER A 314 9.22 35.42 10.06
C SER A 314 8.60 35.87 11.37
N PHE A 315 7.47 35.29 11.76
CA PHE A 315 6.79 35.59 13.01
C PHE A 315 6.87 34.41 13.96
N ILE A 316 7.17 34.70 15.22
CA ILE A 316 7.28 33.71 16.29
C ILE A 316 6.28 34.10 17.36
N GLY A 317 5.44 33.15 17.77
CA GLY A 317 4.48 33.36 18.85
C GLY A 317 4.46 32.19 19.82
N TYR A 318 3.91 32.44 21.00
CA TYR A 318 3.72 31.42 22.04
C TYR A 318 2.25 31.26 22.36
N LEU A 319 1.78 30.02 22.37
CA LEU A 319 0.39 29.67 22.68
C LEU A 319 0.33 28.98 24.05
N GLN A 320 -0.63 29.34 24.90
CA GLN A 320 -0.90 28.67 26.18
C GLN A 320 -2.18 27.86 26.10
N VAL A 321 -2.18 26.65 26.64
CA VAL A 321 -3.44 25.88 26.79
C VAL A 321 -4.41 26.65 27.70
N LYS A 322 -5.69 26.72 27.33
CA LYS A 322 -6.71 27.42 28.15
C LYS A 322 -7.11 26.60 29.37
N GLN A 323 -7.48 25.35 29.14
CA GLN A 323 -7.84 24.41 30.19
C GLN A 323 -7.26 23.04 29.85
N SER A 324 -6.42 22.52 30.75
CA SER A 324 -5.84 21.19 30.62
C SER A 324 -6.83 20.12 31.03
N ASN A 325 -6.84 19.01 30.32
CA ASN A 325 -7.48 17.76 30.69
C ASN A 325 -6.54 16.57 30.44
N LYS A 326 -7.00 15.36 30.78
CA LYS A 326 -6.22 14.12 30.63
C LYS A 326 -6.79 13.16 29.57
N ILE A 327 -7.80 13.59 28.82
CA ILE A 327 -8.42 12.77 27.78
C ILE A 327 -7.39 12.56 26.66
N TYR A 328 -7.08 11.31 26.30
CA TYR A 328 -6.01 10.96 25.34
C TYR A 328 -4.62 11.50 25.70
N GLY A 329 -4.34 11.71 26.99
CA GLY A 329 -3.06 12.17 27.51
C GLY A 329 -3.05 13.62 28.00
N SER A 330 -1.91 14.03 28.56
CA SER A 330 -1.72 15.38 29.11
C SER A 330 -1.55 16.42 28.01
N ASP A 331 -2.22 17.56 28.17
CA ASP A 331 -2.03 18.71 27.28
C ASP A 331 -0.63 19.34 27.40
N ILE A 332 -0.12 19.83 26.28
CA ILE A 332 1.13 20.57 26.25
C ILE A 332 0.87 22.02 26.68
N THR A 333 1.47 22.43 27.80
CA THR A 333 1.17 23.73 28.42
C THR A 333 1.46 24.95 27.53
N ILE A 334 2.56 24.91 26.77
CA ILE A 334 3.04 26.03 25.96
C ILE A 334 3.50 25.50 24.61
N LEU A 335 2.93 26.02 23.52
CA LEU A 335 3.35 25.73 22.16
C LEU A 335 4.09 26.93 21.57
N ARG A 336 4.96 26.66 20.60
CA ARG A 336 5.63 27.64 19.76
C ARG A 336 4.97 27.64 18.39
N LEU A 337 4.47 28.80 17.99
CA LEU A 337 3.94 29.10 16.66
C LEU A 337 5.04 29.79 15.85
N PHE A 338 5.29 29.31 14.63
CA PHE A 338 6.23 29.89 13.69
C PHE A 338 5.54 30.07 12.34
N ILE A 339 5.57 31.30 11.80
CA ILE A 339 4.92 31.67 10.55
C ILE A 339 5.98 32.24 9.61
N ASN A 340 6.01 31.76 8.37
CA ASN A 340 6.98 32.19 7.37
C ASN A 340 6.34 32.29 5.97
N TYR A 341 6.55 33.43 5.31
CA TYR A 341 6.16 33.66 3.91
C TYR A 341 7.38 33.41 3.03
N ARG A 342 7.52 32.17 2.54
CA ARG A 342 8.75 31.74 1.89
C ARG A 342 8.87 32.26 0.46
N THR A 343 7.75 32.31 -0.24
CA THR A 343 7.64 32.82 -1.61
C THR A 343 6.34 33.61 -1.71
N ASP A 344 6.14 34.26 -2.85
CA ASP A 344 4.92 35.05 -3.06
C ASP A 344 3.63 34.25 -2.93
N HIS A 345 3.71 32.93 -3.12
CA HIS A 345 2.58 32.02 -3.19
C HIS A 345 2.63 30.90 -2.14
N ARG A 346 3.55 30.94 -1.16
CA ARG A 346 3.72 29.89 -0.17
C ARG A 346 3.81 30.43 1.25
N LEU A 347 2.91 29.96 2.10
CA LEU A 347 2.88 30.26 3.54
C LEU A 347 3.12 28.97 4.33
N ARG A 348 4.03 29.03 5.30
CA ARG A 348 4.26 27.96 6.27
C ARG A 348 3.73 28.38 7.64
N VAL A 349 2.95 27.51 8.28
CA VAL A 349 2.47 27.66 9.66
C VAL A 349 2.90 26.42 10.44
N HIS A 350 3.83 26.60 11.38
CA HIS A 350 4.41 25.52 12.15
C HIS A 350 4.09 25.70 13.64
N ILE A 351 3.46 24.69 14.26
CA ILE A 351 3.10 24.66 15.67
C ILE A 351 3.72 23.41 16.30
N THR A 352 4.58 23.63 17.30
CA THR A 352 5.32 22.56 18.01
C THR A 352 5.39 22.85 19.51
N ASP A 353 5.85 21.89 20.31
CA ASP A 353 6.08 22.10 21.75
C ASP A 353 7.24 23.10 21.95
N ALA A 354 7.03 24.11 22.79
CA ALA A 354 8.05 25.13 23.06
C ALA A 354 9.20 24.63 23.95
N LYS A 355 8.98 23.59 24.76
CA LYS A 355 9.92 23.10 25.77
C LYS A 355 10.65 21.84 25.34
N LYS A 356 9.97 20.92 24.64
CA LYS A 356 10.51 19.63 24.21
C LYS A 356 10.58 19.56 22.70
N GLN A 357 11.70 19.03 22.18
CA GLN A 357 11.81 18.73 20.77
C GLN A 357 10.91 17.53 20.43
N ARG A 358 10.03 17.70 19.45
CA ARG A 358 9.15 16.64 18.93
C ARG A 358 9.71 16.05 17.65
N TRP A 359 9.21 14.87 17.27
CA TRP A 359 9.51 14.31 15.97
C TRP A 359 8.96 15.23 14.86
N GLU A 360 9.86 15.62 13.96
CA GLU A 360 9.57 16.35 12.75
C GLU A 360 10.22 15.60 11.59
N VAL A 361 9.62 15.68 10.39
CA VAL A 361 10.22 15.09 9.19
C VAL A 361 11.67 15.61 9.04
N PRO A 362 12.68 14.74 8.93
CA PRO A 362 14.07 15.17 8.92
C PRO A 362 14.38 16.26 7.88
N TYR A 363 15.09 17.31 8.31
CA TYR A 363 15.43 18.47 7.47
C TYR A 363 16.46 18.16 6.36
N ASN A 364 17.09 16.99 6.39
CA ASN A 364 17.97 16.53 5.32
C ASN A 364 17.20 15.95 4.12
N LEU A 365 15.95 15.51 4.31
CA LEU A 365 15.12 14.96 3.24
C LEU A 365 14.53 16.06 2.36
N LEU A 366 14.12 17.17 2.98
CA LEU A 366 13.49 18.30 2.31
C LEU A 366 14.29 19.57 2.56
N ARG A 367 14.66 20.28 1.49
CA ARG A 367 15.34 21.58 1.58
C ARG A 367 14.39 22.62 2.16
N ARG A 368 14.35 22.72 3.49
CA ARG A 368 13.52 23.66 4.25
C ARG A 368 14.30 24.29 5.38
N GLU A 369 13.97 25.52 5.74
CA GLU A 369 14.65 26.23 6.81
C GLU A 369 14.20 25.74 8.18
N GLN A 370 15.17 25.67 9.10
CA GLN A 370 14.90 25.40 10.48
C GLN A 370 14.37 26.67 11.15
N PRO A 371 13.28 26.59 11.93
CA PRO A 371 12.84 27.73 12.73
C PRO A 371 13.99 28.14 13.67
N PRO A 372 14.28 29.44 13.82
CA PRO A 372 15.40 29.90 14.63
C PRO A 372 15.23 29.45 16.09
N ASN A 373 16.33 29.01 16.70
CA ASN A 373 16.38 28.73 18.13
C ASN A 373 16.49 30.06 18.88
N VAL A 374 15.36 30.69 19.17
CA VAL A 374 15.34 31.91 19.98
C VAL A 374 15.58 31.53 21.45
N ILE A 375 16.85 31.54 21.86
CA ILE A 375 17.27 31.53 23.26
C ILE A 375 17.29 32.99 23.73
N GLY A 376 16.10 33.58 23.85
CA GLY A 376 15.93 34.98 24.24
C GLY A 376 14.73 35.13 25.17
N LYS A 377 14.87 35.91 26.24
CA LYS A 377 13.77 36.26 27.14
C LYS A 377 12.68 36.95 26.31
N SER A 378 11.53 36.29 26.09
CA SER A 378 10.36 36.88 25.46
C SER A 378 10.05 38.21 26.14
N ARG A 379 10.13 39.30 25.37
CA ARG A 379 9.60 40.58 25.82
C ARG A 379 8.10 40.45 25.65
N LYS A 380 7.32 40.67 26.72
CA LYS A 380 5.86 40.73 26.61
C LYS A 380 5.46 41.96 25.79
N SER A 381 5.59 41.89 24.46
CA SER A 381 4.95 42.85 23.56
C SER A 381 3.47 42.46 23.44
N PRO A 382 2.54 43.35 23.81
CA PRO A 382 1.12 43.08 23.60
C PRO A 382 0.84 42.89 22.11
N VAL A 383 -0.02 41.93 21.79
CA VAL A 383 -0.42 41.59 20.42
C VAL A 383 -1.31 42.71 19.87
N THR A 384 -0.74 43.63 19.09
CA THR A 384 -1.49 44.73 18.45
C THR A 384 -2.02 44.36 17.06
N VAL A 385 -1.45 43.31 16.45
CA VAL A 385 -1.73 42.93 15.05
C VAL A 385 -2.59 41.67 15.05
N GLN A 386 -3.74 41.68 14.36
CA GLN A 386 -4.60 40.50 14.14
C GLN A 386 -4.45 39.91 12.71
N GLU A 387 -3.69 40.58 11.85
CA GLU A 387 -3.52 40.23 10.44
C GLU A 387 -2.05 40.38 10.03
N ILE A 388 -1.43 39.29 9.58
CA ILE A 388 -0.12 39.30 8.96
C ILE A 388 -0.32 39.24 7.44
N SER A 389 0.03 40.33 6.78
CA SER A 389 -0.08 40.46 5.33
C SER A 389 1.16 39.93 4.65
N GLY A 390 0.98 38.87 3.84
CA GLY A 390 1.94 38.45 2.84
C GLY A 390 1.60 38.98 1.45
N PRO A 391 2.37 38.58 0.43
CA PRO A 391 2.16 38.94 -0.98
C PRO A 391 0.81 38.45 -1.51
N GLU A 392 0.64 37.13 -1.74
CA GLU A 392 -0.64 36.57 -2.22
C GLU A 392 -1.51 36.00 -1.09
N LEU A 393 -0.91 35.54 0.00
CA LEU A 393 -1.61 34.96 1.15
C LEU A 393 -1.54 35.90 2.35
N ILE A 394 -2.64 35.97 3.09
CA ILE A 394 -2.82 36.76 4.29
C ILE A 394 -3.21 35.81 5.41
N LEU A 395 -2.55 35.90 6.55
CA LEU A 395 -2.88 35.10 7.74
C LEU A 395 -3.54 35.99 8.79
N ILE A 396 -4.78 35.67 9.13
CA ILE A 396 -5.58 36.34 10.15
C ILE A 396 -5.64 35.40 11.35
N PHE A 397 -5.51 35.93 12.57
CA PHE A 397 -5.62 35.11 13.77
C PHE A 397 -6.37 35.81 14.89
N THR A 398 -7.06 35.00 15.69
CA THR A 398 -7.77 35.39 16.91
C THR A 398 -6.91 35.02 18.11
N VAL A 399 -6.93 35.84 19.17
CA VAL A 399 -6.06 35.67 20.34
C VAL A 399 -6.62 34.60 21.31
N ASP A 400 -7.92 34.65 21.61
CA ASP A 400 -8.57 33.75 22.56
C ASP A 400 -10.05 33.49 22.19
N PRO A 401 -10.44 32.24 21.86
CA PRO A 401 -9.56 31.10 21.60
C PRO A 401 -8.68 31.35 20.37
N PHE A 402 -7.49 30.76 20.37
CA PHE A 402 -6.56 30.84 19.25
C PHE A 402 -7.12 30.07 18.07
N SER A 403 -7.36 30.81 16.99
CA SER A 403 -7.71 30.30 15.68
C SER A 403 -6.98 31.12 14.64
N PHE A 404 -6.58 30.51 13.53
CA PHE A 404 -6.08 31.22 12.37
C PHE A 404 -6.88 30.88 11.11
N ALA A 405 -6.94 31.85 10.21
CA ALA A 405 -7.47 31.72 8.88
C ALA A 405 -6.45 32.22 7.87
N VAL A 406 -6.36 31.54 6.74
CA VAL A 406 -5.54 31.94 5.60
C VAL A 406 -6.47 32.40 4.49
N ARG A 407 -6.27 33.63 4.04
CA ARG A 407 -7.06 34.28 3.01
C ARG A 407 -6.17 34.64 1.83
N ARG A 408 -6.69 34.47 0.62
CA ARG A 408 -6.03 34.92 -0.60
C ARG A 408 -6.32 36.39 -0.83
N ARG A 409 -5.27 37.17 -1.13
CA ARG A 409 -5.35 38.62 -1.33
C ARG A 409 -6.07 39.01 -2.61
N SER A 410 -5.82 38.29 -3.71
CA SER A 410 -6.31 38.64 -5.04
C SER A 410 -7.84 38.59 -5.18
N ASN A 411 -8.49 37.59 -4.59
CA ASN A 411 -9.95 37.38 -4.69
C ASN A 411 -10.68 37.49 -3.33
N GLY A 412 -9.95 37.65 -2.22
CA GLY A 412 -10.51 37.72 -0.86
C GLY A 412 -11.00 36.39 -0.30
N GLU A 413 -10.71 35.28 -0.96
CA GLU A 413 -11.19 33.95 -0.60
C GLU A 413 -10.44 33.35 0.59
N THR A 414 -11.17 32.85 1.59
CA THR A 414 -10.58 32.13 2.72
C THR A 414 -10.30 30.69 2.34
N ILE A 415 -9.02 30.30 2.27
CA ILE A 415 -8.60 28.96 1.83
C ILE A 415 -8.58 27.96 2.99
N PHE A 416 -8.28 28.42 4.21
CA PHE A 416 -8.23 27.58 5.42
C PHE A 416 -8.72 28.40 6.60
N ASN A 417 -9.59 27.86 7.45
CA ASN A 417 -10.11 28.57 8.61
C ASN A 417 -10.43 27.64 9.77
N THR A 418 -9.72 27.83 10.87
CA THR A 418 -9.83 27.00 12.08
C THR A 418 -10.83 27.52 13.13
N SER A 419 -11.53 28.62 12.86
CA SER A 419 -12.53 29.15 13.80
C SER A 419 -13.79 28.28 13.84
N SER A 420 -14.17 27.78 15.03
CA SER A 420 -15.35 26.92 15.24
C SER A 420 -16.66 27.71 15.46
N SER A 421 -16.97 28.69 14.61
CA SER A 421 -18.16 29.55 14.80
C SER A 421 -19.47 28.77 14.67
N ASP A 422 -19.48 27.74 13.82
CA ASP A 422 -20.59 26.80 13.68
C ASP A 422 -20.19 25.47 14.30
N GLU A 423 -21.10 24.80 15.02
CA GLU A 423 -20.91 23.55 15.78
C GLU A 423 -20.35 22.34 14.98
N SER A 424 -19.90 22.55 13.73
CA SER A 424 -19.37 21.55 12.81
C SER A 424 -18.12 20.83 13.36
N PHE A 425 -17.24 21.52 14.09
CA PHE A 425 -16.00 20.96 14.65
C PHE A 425 -15.51 21.69 15.91
N GLY A 426 -14.55 21.09 16.63
CA GLY A 426 -14.02 21.61 17.89
C GLY A 426 -12.79 22.52 17.76
N GLU A 427 -12.36 23.10 18.87
CA GLU A 427 -11.12 23.88 18.95
C GLU A 427 -9.86 23.00 18.78
N MET A 428 -8.73 23.61 18.41
CA MET A 428 -7.45 22.90 18.23
C MET A 428 -7.01 22.16 19.50
N VAL A 429 -6.64 20.89 19.35
CA VAL A 429 -6.09 20.06 20.43
C VAL A 429 -4.65 19.69 20.09
N PHE A 430 -3.76 19.79 21.10
CA PHE A 430 -2.36 19.44 20.94
C PHE A 430 -1.85 18.71 22.19
N LYS A 431 -1.74 17.39 22.09
CA LYS A 431 -1.28 16.47 23.14
C LYS A 431 -0.09 15.66 22.63
N ASP A 432 0.45 14.78 23.46
CA ASP A 432 1.59 13.94 23.09
C ASP A 432 1.23 12.91 22.00
N GLN A 433 0.14 12.17 22.15
CA GLN A 433 -0.29 11.14 21.18
C GLN A 433 -1.58 11.49 20.44
N TYR A 434 -2.02 12.75 20.52
CA TYR A 434 -3.26 13.19 19.88
C TYR A 434 -3.17 14.66 19.47
N LEU A 435 -3.24 14.92 18.17
CA LEU A 435 -3.32 16.24 17.58
C LEU A 435 -4.63 16.33 16.79
N GLU A 436 -5.41 17.38 17.01
CA GLU A 436 -6.65 17.63 16.26
C GLU A 436 -6.71 19.07 15.81
N ILE A 437 -6.95 19.28 14.51
CA ILE A 437 -7.19 20.60 13.93
C ILE A 437 -8.14 20.47 12.75
N SER A 438 -9.03 21.44 12.62
CA SER A 438 -10.09 21.41 11.63
C SER A 438 -10.10 22.69 10.82
N THR A 439 -10.62 22.60 9.60
CA THR A 439 -10.92 23.77 8.76
C THR A 439 -12.36 23.72 8.26
N SER A 440 -13.01 24.87 8.20
CA SER A 440 -14.29 25.02 7.48
C SER A 440 -14.05 25.02 5.97
N LEU A 441 -14.99 24.46 5.22
CA LEU A 441 -14.99 24.41 3.76
C LEU A 441 -16.31 24.97 3.21
N PRO A 442 -16.26 25.73 2.10
CA PRO A 442 -17.47 26.19 1.45
C PRO A 442 -18.15 25.03 0.67
N LYS A 443 -19.44 25.18 0.38
CA LYS A 443 -20.25 24.13 -0.29
C LYS A 443 -19.81 23.81 -1.72
N ASP A 444 -19.09 24.72 -2.37
CA ASP A 444 -18.56 24.55 -3.73
C ASP A 444 -17.14 23.98 -3.76
N ALA A 445 -16.57 23.63 -2.61
CA ALA A 445 -15.25 22.99 -2.53
C ALA A 445 -15.24 21.61 -3.19
N SER A 446 -14.22 21.38 -4.02
CA SER A 446 -13.94 20.07 -4.62
C SER A 446 -12.51 19.68 -4.29
N LEU A 447 -12.37 18.76 -3.32
CA LEU A 447 -11.06 18.34 -2.83
C LEU A 447 -10.54 17.10 -3.59
N TYR A 448 -9.24 17.07 -3.82
CA TYR A 448 -8.50 15.99 -4.46
C TYR A 448 -7.20 15.71 -3.71
N GLY A 449 -6.86 14.46 -3.40
CA GLY A 449 -5.61 14.13 -2.72
C GLY A 449 -5.76 13.06 -1.63
N PHE A 450 -4.97 13.17 -0.56
CA PHE A 450 -4.88 12.19 0.54
C PHE A 450 -4.68 10.75 0.06
N GLY A 451 -3.71 10.55 -0.83
CA GLY A 451 -3.26 9.21 -1.25
C GLY A 451 -2.16 8.66 -0.34
N GLU A 452 -1.72 7.43 -0.52
CA GLU A 452 -2.22 6.45 -1.48
C GLU A 452 -3.35 5.62 -0.85
N ASN A 453 -4.48 5.50 -1.54
CA ASN A 453 -5.59 4.66 -1.13
C ASN A 453 -6.37 4.16 -2.35
N SER A 454 -7.14 3.09 -2.15
CA SER A 454 -7.93 2.40 -3.18
C SER A 454 -9.40 2.86 -3.22
N GLN A 455 -9.64 4.16 -3.05
CA GLN A 455 -10.99 4.71 -2.97
C GLN A 455 -11.78 4.42 -4.24
N ALA A 456 -13.02 3.93 -4.09
CA ALA A 456 -13.87 3.55 -5.22
C ALA A 456 -14.19 4.73 -6.16
N ASN A 457 -14.25 5.94 -5.60
CA ASN A 457 -14.59 7.18 -6.31
C ASN A 457 -13.35 7.91 -6.88
N GLY A 458 -12.19 7.25 -6.88
CA GLY A 458 -10.93 7.80 -7.38
C GLY A 458 -10.32 8.87 -6.47
N ILE A 459 -9.56 9.78 -7.07
CA ILE A 459 -8.78 10.80 -6.34
C ILE A 459 -9.64 11.94 -5.74
N LYS A 460 -10.92 12.03 -6.11
CA LYS A 460 -11.82 13.05 -5.57
C LYS A 460 -12.33 12.60 -4.22
N LEU A 461 -12.20 13.48 -3.23
CA LEU A 461 -12.69 13.23 -1.88
C LEU A 461 -14.21 13.29 -1.82
N VAL A 462 -14.78 12.33 -1.10
CA VAL A 462 -16.22 12.17 -0.88
C VAL A 462 -16.51 12.37 0.60
N PRO A 463 -17.52 13.18 0.96
CA PRO A 463 -17.89 13.39 2.35
C PRO A 463 -18.24 12.07 3.06
N ASN A 464 -17.81 11.96 4.32
CA ASN A 464 -18.05 10.85 5.24
C ASN A 464 -17.39 9.51 4.87
N GLU A 465 -16.51 9.48 3.87
CA GLU A 465 -15.62 8.35 3.61
C GLU A 465 -14.38 8.38 4.54
N PRO A 466 -13.77 7.22 4.86
CA PRO A 466 -12.57 7.15 5.67
C PRO A 466 -11.33 7.54 4.84
N TYR A 467 -10.56 8.51 5.32
CA TYR A 467 -9.25 8.87 4.75
C TYR A 467 -8.17 8.68 5.80
N THR A 468 -7.67 7.46 5.92
CA THR A 468 -6.53 7.12 6.77
C THR A 468 -5.25 7.23 5.96
N LEU A 469 -4.23 7.83 6.56
CA LEU A 469 -2.90 7.99 5.99
C LEU A 469 -1.91 7.25 6.86
N PHE A 470 -1.70 5.99 6.51
CA PHE A 470 -0.70 5.10 7.07
C PHE A 470 -0.20 4.20 5.94
N THR A 471 1.07 3.82 5.98
CA THR A 471 1.65 3.03 4.87
C THR A 471 1.45 1.56 5.16
N GLU A 472 0.69 0.87 4.31
CA GLU A 472 0.36 -0.55 4.45
C GLU A 472 0.71 -1.35 3.19
N ASP A 473 1.17 -2.59 3.40
CA ASP A 473 1.46 -3.56 2.33
C ASP A 473 0.19 -4.37 2.03
N VAL A 474 -0.78 -3.72 1.40
CA VAL A 474 -2.09 -4.28 1.08
C VAL A 474 -2.34 -4.19 -0.43
N SER A 475 -3.08 -5.17 -0.95
CA SER A 475 -3.49 -5.18 -2.36
C SER A 475 -4.53 -4.09 -2.64
N ALA A 476 -4.32 -3.32 -3.71
CA ALA A 476 -5.25 -2.30 -4.18
C ALA A 476 -6.61 -2.86 -4.67
N PHE A 477 -6.78 -4.18 -4.70
CA PHE A 477 -8.08 -4.82 -4.95
C PHE A 477 -9.10 -4.55 -3.83
N ASN A 478 -8.63 -4.40 -2.58
CA ASN A 478 -9.50 -4.03 -1.46
C ASN A 478 -9.82 -2.55 -1.58
N LEU A 479 -11.10 -2.17 -1.67
CA LEU A 479 -11.52 -0.78 -1.76
C LEU A 479 -11.44 -0.07 -0.41
N ASN A 480 -11.21 1.24 -0.45
CA ASN A 480 -11.17 2.14 0.72
C ASN A 480 -10.14 1.72 1.78
N THR A 481 -9.01 1.17 1.34
CA THR A 481 -7.86 0.83 2.18
C THR A 481 -6.68 1.74 1.83
N ASP A 482 -5.84 2.01 2.82
CA ASP A 482 -4.54 2.62 2.67
C ASP A 482 -3.54 1.65 2.01
N LEU A 483 -2.57 2.22 1.31
CA LEU A 483 -1.59 1.50 0.49
C LEU A 483 -0.17 1.96 0.83
N TYR A 484 0.77 1.81 -0.10
CA TYR A 484 2.20 1.97 0.14
C TYR A 484 2.62 3.42 0.42
N GLY A 485 1.88 4.40 -0.11
CA GLY A 485 2.19 5.83 0.01
C GLY A 485 1.39 6.57 1.10
N SER A 486 2.01 7.57 1.73
CA SER A 486 1.32 8.53 2.60
C SER A 486 1.58 9.96 2.11
N HIS A 487 0.53 10.60 1.62
CA HIS A 487 0.53 11.93 1.02
C HIS A 487 -0.51 12.82 1.74
N PRO A 488 -0.15 13.45 2.87
CA PRO A 488 -1.01 14.34 3.66
C PRO A 488 -1.21 15.71 3.00
N VAL A 489 -1.55 15.70 1.72
CA VAL A 489 -1.79 16.88 0.88
C VAL A 489 -3.12 16.73 0.16
N TYR A 490 -3.88 17.82 0.11
CA TYR A 490 -5.04 17.93 -0.76
C TYR A 490 -4.96 19.21 -1.59
N MET A 491 -5.54 19.16 -2.78
CA MET A 491 -5.84 20.29 -3.63
C MET A 491 -7.33 20.57 -3.54
N ASP A 492 -7.70 21.83 -3.40
CA ASP A 492 -9.08 22.28 -3.38
C ASP A 492 -9.33 23.19 -4.59
N LEU A 493 -10.27 22.77 -5.43
CA LEU A 493 -10.73 23.49 -6.59
C LEU A 493 -12.10 24.10 -6.30
N ARG A 494 -12.17 25.43 -6.35
CA ARG A 494 -13.37 26.22 -6.05
C ARG A 494 -13.78 27.09 -7.22
N ASN A 495 -15.06 27.46 -7.24
CA ASN A 495 -15.60 28.33 -8.28
C ASN A 495 -16.00 29.68 -7.67
N VAL A 496 -15.06 30.64 -7.73
CA VAL A 496 -15.29 31.98 -7.22
C VAL A 496 -15.77 32.88 -8.36
N ARG A 497 -17.05 33.25 -8.29
CA ARG A 497 -17.68 34.19 -9.25
C ARG A 497 -17.53 33.74 -10.72
N GLY A 498 -17.67 32.44 -10.98
CA GLY A 498 -17.57 31.87 -12.34
C GLY A 498 -16.15 31.60 -12.83
N LYS A 499 -15.11 31.80 -11.99
CA LYS A 499 -13.72 31.46 -12.29
C LYS A 499 -13.23 30.35 -11.38
N ALA A 500 -12.58 29.35 -11.98
CA ALA A 500 -11.97 28.26 -11.24
C ALA A 500 -10.66 28.71 -10.58
N TYR A 501 -10.54 28.46 -9.29
CA TYR A 501 -9.33 28.72 -8.50
C TYR A 501 -8.95 27.47 -7.73
N ALA A 502 -7.67 27.12 -7.80
CA ALA A 502 -7.08 26.02 -7.06
C ALA A 502 -6.15 26.55 -5.97
N HIS A 503 -6.07 25.82 -4.87
CA HIS A 503 -5.00 25.92 -3.87
C HIS A 503 -4.70 24.52 -3.32
N SER A 504 -3.63 24.37 -2.56
CA SER A 504 -3.36 23.13 -1.85
C SER A 504 -2.87 23.41 -0.44
N VAL A 505 -3.20 22.47 0.45
CA VAL A 505 -2.72 22.43 1.83
C VAL A 505 -2.01 21.11 2.05
N LEU A 506 -0.76 21.20 2.48
CA LEU A 506 0.07 20.08 2.91
C LEU A 506 0.24 20.14 4.42
N LEU A 507 -0.04 19.04 5.11
CA LEU A 507 0.38 18.84 6.50
C LEU A 507 1.63 17.96 6.50
N LEU A 508 2.81 18.55 6.72
CA LEU A 508 4.06 17.82 6.70
C LEU A 508 4.29 17.07 8.02
N ASN A 509 3.61 15.93 8.17
CA ASN A 509 3.71 15.02 9.30
C ASN A 509 3.71 13.57 8.79
N SER A 510 4.55 12.71 9.37
CA SER A 510 4.71 11.30 8.97
C SER A 510 4.04 10.31 9.91
N HIS A 511 3.36 10.78 10.96
CA HIS A 511 2.60 9.89 11.85
C HIS A 511 1.31 9.43 11.18
N GLY A 512 0.78 8.29 11.64
CA GLY A 512 -0.56 7.85 11.27
C GLY A 512 -1.58 8.96 11.53
N MET A 513 -2.47 9.17 10.58
CA MET A 513 -3.51 10.17 10.75
C MET A 513 -4.78 9.79 10.02
N ASP A 514 -5.90 10.20 10.61
CA ASP A 514 -7.21 10.14 9.98
C ASP A 514 -7.64 11.55 9.58
N VAL A 515 -8.15 11.67 8.37
CA VAL A 515 -8.74 12.91 7.86
C VAL A 515 -10.25 12.72 7.70
N PHE A 516 -11.03 13.44 8.49
CA PHE A 516 -12.48 13.39 8.44
C PHE A 516 -12.99 14.53 7.56
N TYR A 517 -13.50 14.20 6.39
CA TYR A 517 -14.16 15.15 5.49
C TYR A 517 -15.67 15.03 5.61
N ARG A 518 -16.36 16.10 6.03
CA ARG A 518 -17.84 16.13 6.18
C ARG A 518 -18.58 16.89 5.08
N GLY A 519 -17.85 17.44 4.10
CA GLY A 519 -18.39 18.30 3.06
C GLY A 519 -18.32 19.79 3.42
N ASP A 520 -18.68 20.15 4.66
CA ASP A 520 -18.58 21.52 5.19
C ASP A 520 -17.30 21.77 6.00
N SER A 521 -16.57 20.71 6.32
CA SER A 521 -15.42 20.74 7.21
C SER A 521 -14.46 19.59 6.94
N LEU A 522 -13.19 19.82 7.26
CA LEU A 522 -12.10 18.85 7.15
C LEU A 522 -11.33 18.84 8.47
N THR A 523 -11.23 17.69 9.12
CA THR A 523 -10.56 17.54 10.42
C THR A 523 -9.42 16.55 10.33
N TYR A 524 -8.23 16.98 10.71
CA TYR A 524 -7.06 16.12 10.87
C TYR A 524 -7.00 15.59 12.29
N LYS A 525 -6.84 14.28 12.45
CA LYS A 525 -6.54 13.62 13.71
C LYS A 525 -5.24 12.83 13.57
N VAL A 526 -4.19 13.26 14.25
CA VAL A 526 -2.83 12.71 14.08
C VAL A 526 -2.35 12.11 15.39
N ILE A 527 -1.72 10.94 15.35
CA ILE A 527 -1.23 10.24 16.55
C ILE A 527 0.12 10.75 17.09
N GLY A 528 0.56 11.94 16.69
CA GLY A 528 1.82 12.53 17.18
C GLY A 528 2.46 13.55 16.24
N GLY A 529 3.69 13.96 16.58
CA GLY A 529 4.48 14.89 15.78
C GLY A 529 4.13 16.36 16.03
N VAL A 530 3.96 17.12 14.96
CA VAL A 530 3.73 18.57 14.95
C VAL A 530 2.68 18.96 13.91
N PHE A 531 2.13 20.18 14.01
CA PHE A 531 1.39 20.76 12.89
C PHE A 531 2.35 21.61 12.05
N ASP A 532 2.80 21.10 10.91
CA ASP A 532 3.65 21.84 9.96
C ASP A 532 2.91 22.01 8.63
N PHE A 533 2.05 23.04 8.56
CA PHE A 533 1.22 23.31 7.39
C PHE A 533 1.95 24.15 6.36
N TYR A 534 1.79 23.78 5.09
CA TYR A 534 2.17 24.57 3.94
C TYR A 534 0.94 24.85 3.08
N PHE A 535 0.73 26.13 2.79
CA PHE A 535 -0.35 26.60 1.93
C PHE A 535 0.25 27.05 0.59
N PHE A 536 -0.28 26.51 -0.50
CA PHE A 536 0.12 26.84 -1.87
C PHE A 536 -1.02 27.59 -2.56
N ALA A 537 -0.77 28.83 -2.97
CA ALA A 537 -1.81 29.76 -3.39
C ALA A 537 -2.43 29.44 -4.77
N GLY A 538 -1.77 28.68 -5.64
CA GLY A 538 -2.24 28.46 -7.02
C GLY A 538 -1.91 29.64 -7.95
N PRO A 539 -2.79 30.06 -8.89
CA PRO A 539 -4.25 29.89 -8.90
C PRO A 539 -4.79 28.73 -9.74
N SER A 540 -3.99 28.09 -10.60
CA SER A 540 -4.41 26.91 -11.39
C SER A 540 -3.92 25.61 -10.75
N PRO A 541 -4.57 24.45 -11.02
CA PRO A 541 -4.08 23.15 -10.54
C PRO A 541 -2.61 22.90 -10.89
N LEU A 542 -2.18 23.31 -12.09
CA LEU A 542 -0.79 23.16 -12.54
C LEU A 542 0.18 24.03 -11.70
N ASN A 543 -0.19 25.27 -11.41
CA ASN A 543 0.61 26.15 -10.55
C ASN A 543 0.72 25.58 -9.13
N VAL A 544 -0.35 24.98 -8.62
CA VAL A 544 -0.33 24.33 -7.30
C VAL A 544 0.65 23.15 -7.28
N VAL A 545 0.61 22.28 -8.30
CA VAL A 545 1.55 21.15 -8.42
C VAL A 545 2.99 21.65 -8.59
N ASP A 546 3.20 22.73 -9.35
CA ASP A 546 4.50 23.36 -9.52
C ASP A 546 5.07 23.87 -8.18
N GLN A 547 4.25 24.59 -7.41
CA GLN A 547 4.60 25.11 -6.09
C GLN A 547 4.85 23.98 -5.08
N TYR A 548 4.03 22.93 -5.09
CA TYR A 548 4.20 21.75 -4.23
C TYR A 548 5.49 20.99 -4.52
N THR A 549 5.73 20.64 -5.80
CA THR A 549 6.96 19.92 -6.21
C THR A 549 8.22 20.78 -6.05
N SER A 550 8.12 22.11 -6.09
CA SER A 550 9.24 22.98 -5.73
C SER A 550 9.69 22.83 -4.27
N LEU A 551 8.79 22.41 -3.37
CA LEU A 551 9.08 22.15 -1.96
C LEU A 551 9.58 20.72 -1.74
N ILE A 552 8.82 19.74 -2.21
CA ILE A 552 9.10 18.32 -1.91
C ILE A 552 10.21 17.72 -2.79
N GLY A 553 10.60 18.42 -3.85
CA GLY A 553 11.53 17.93 -4.87
C GLY A 553 10.82 17.76 -6.20
N ARG A 554 11.47 18.22 -7.27
CA ARG A 554 10.99 18.01 -8.64
C ARG A 554 11.19 16.54 -9.00
N PRO A 555 10.24 15.91 -9.74
CA PRO A 555 10.44 14.57 -10.26
C PRO A 555 11.77 14.47 -11.04
N ALA A 556 12.50 13.38 -10.84
CA ALA A 556 13.74 13.14 -11.57
C ALA A 556 13.43 12.95 -13.07
N PRO A 557 14.31 13.41 -13.98
CA PRO A 557 14.18 13.09 -15.39
C PRO A 557 14.27 11.59 -15.58
N MET A 558 13.23 11.00 -16.17
CA MET A 558 13.19 9.57 -16.46
C MET A 558 14.06 9.26 -17.67
N PRO A 559 14.89 8.19 -17.64
CA PRO A 559 15.66 7.80 -18.80
C PRO A 559 14.74 7.34 -19.93
N TYR A 560 15.07 7.67 -21.18
CA TYR A 560 14.17 7.44 -22.31
C TYR A 560 13.67 5.99 -22.45
N TRP A 561 14.51 5.01 -22.10
CA TRP A 561 14.15 3.59 -22.15
C TRP A 561 13.01 3.22 -21.20
N SER A 562 12.79 3.95 -20.09
CA SER A 562 11.72 3.65 -19.14
C SER A 562 10.33 4.05 -19.66
N LEU A 563 10.27 4.82 -20.75
CA LEU A 563 9.03 5.11 -21.48
C LEU A 563 8.70 4.03 -22.52
N GLY A 564 9.62 3.10 -22.75
CA GLY A 564 9.43 1.95 -23.63
C GLY A 564 8.60 0.85 -22.97
N ASN A 565 8.20 -0.14 -23.77
CA ASN A 565 7.46 -1.29 -23.26
C ASN A 565 8.36 -2.20 -22.42
N ILE A 566 8.03 -2.39 -21.15
CA ILE A 566 8.70 -3.34 -20.25
C ILE A 566 7.94 -4.65 -20.35
N SER A 567 8.36 -5.50 -21.28
CA SER A 567 7.95 -6.91 -21.30
C SER A 567 8.90 -7.70 -20.40
N HIS A 568 8.36 -8.33 -19.35
CA HIS A 568 9.07 -9.42 -18.69
C HIS A 568 9.28 -10.54 -19.72
N LEU A 569 10.53 -10.77 -20.11
CA LEU A 569 10.90 -12.04 -20.74
C LEU A 569 10.84 -13.09 -19.63
N SER A 570 9.68 -13.72 -19.50
CA SER A 570 9.42 -14.88 -18.64
C SER A 570 10.20 -16.10 -19.11
#